data_AF-A0A914RM33-F1
#
_entry.id   AF-A0A914RM33-F1
#
_cell.length_a   1.000
_cell.length_b   1.000
_cell.length_c   1.000
_cell.angle_alpha   90.00
_cell.angle_beta   90.00
_cell.angle_gamma   90.00
#
_symmetry.space_group_name_H-M   'P 1'
#
loop_
_entity.id
_entity.type
_entity.pdbx_description
1 polymer ?
#
loop_
_entity_poly.entity_id
_entity_poly.type
_entity_poly.pdbx_seq_one_letter_code
_entity_poly.pdbx_strand_id
1 'polypeptide(L)' 'MLDVYNVIPFDDPDGGVWKQGFDISYDHAEVQRQKKLEVVVTPHSHTDPENMLASCCSDVRIDFTGRSQKTAQ' A
#
# COMPACT_ATOMS: atom_id res chain seq x y z
N MET A 1 6.84 -24.31 -4.73
CA MET A 1 5.45 -23.94 -4.36
C MET A 1 4.63 -25.14 -3.92
N LEU A 2 4.72 -26.32 -4.56
CA LEU A 2 3.89 -27.49 -4.22
C LEU A 2 3.96 -27.89 -2.74
N ASP A 3 5.15 -27.84 -2.12
CA ASP A 3 5.32 -28.23 -0.71
C ASP A 3 4.62 -27.27 0.27
N VAL A 4 4.45 -26.00 -0.12
CA VAL A 4 3.78 -24.97 0.69
C VAL A 4 2.28 -25.24 0.78
N TYR A 5 1.68 -25.81 -0.26
CA TYR A 5 0.25 -26.15 -0.27
C TYR A 5 -0.11 -27.23 0.74
N ASN A 6 0.84 -28.10 1.09
CA ASN A 6 0.62 -29.13 2.11
C ASN A 6 0.70 -28.59 3.54
N VAL A 7 1.17 -27.35 3.73
CA VAL A 7 1.43 -26.74 5.04
C VAL A 7 0.45 -25.60 5.35
N ILE A 8 -0.02 -24.87 4.34
CA ILE A 8 -0.96 -23.76 4.52
C ILE A 8 -2.38 -24.30 4.75
N PRO A 9 -3.13 -23.83 5.77
CA PRO A 9 -4.48 -24.31 6.07
C PRO A 9 -5.58 -23.74 5.15
N PHE A 10 -5.30 -22.64 4.44
CA PHE A 10 -6.24 -21.95 3.55
C PHE A 10 -7.53 -21.46 4.22
N ASP A 11 -7.46 -21.18 5.52
CA ASP A 11 -8.56 -20.53 6.24
C ASP A 11 -8.82 -19.11 5.70
N ASP A 12 -10.08 -18.66 5.74
CA ASP A 12 -10.52 -17.31 5.35
C ASP A 12 -11.02 -16.50 6.58
N PRO A 13 -10.15 -16.22 7.57
CA PRO A 13 -10.52 -15.40 8.72
C PRO A 13 -10.63 -13.93 8.34
N ASP A 14 -11.51 -13.17 9.01
CA ASP A 14 -11.58 -11.71 8.83
C ASP A 14 -10.38 -11.03 9.52
N GLY A 15 -9.44 -10.52 8.72
CA GLY A 15 -8.27 -9.79 9.18
C GLY A 15 -8.52 -8.34 9.65
N GLY A 16 -9.77 -7.89 9.66
CA GLY A 16 -10.15 -6.55 10.10
C GLY A 16 -10.13 -5.52 8.96
N VAL A 17 -9.32 -4.47 9.07
CA VAL A 17 -9.19 -3.45 8.01
C VAL A 17 -8.50 -4.04 6.78
N TRP A 18 -7.46 -4.84 7.01
CA TRP A 18 -6.84 -5.65 5.97
C TRP A 18 -7.48 -7.04 5.97
N LYS A 19 -8.45 -7.23 5.07
CA LYS A 19 -9.37 -8.37 5.12
C LYS A 19 -8.73 -9.75 5.09
N GLN A 20 -7.67 -9.92 4.32
CA GLN A 20 -6.96 -11.19 4.17
C GLN A 20 -5.63 -11.24 4.93
N GLY A 21 -5.45 -10.34 5.89
CA GLY A 21 -4.23 -10.27 6.69
C GLY A 21 -4.52 -10.19 8.17
N PHE A 22 -3.76 -9.35 8.85
CA PHE A 22 -3.81 -9.18 10.30
C PHE A 22 -3.40 -7.76 10.68
N ASP A 23 -3.60 -7.40 11.96
CA ASP A 23 -3.22 -6.09 12.47
C ASP A 23 -1.70 -5.93 12.52
N ILE A 24 -1.17 -4.96 11.76
CA ILE A 24 0.27 -4.72 11.63
C ILE A 24 0.69 -3.68 12.67
N SER A 25 1.57 -4.07 13.59
CA SER A 25 2.19 -3.15 14.55
C SER A 25 3.71 -3.07 14.34
N TYR A 26 4.28 -1.90 14.59
CA TYR A 26 5.71 -1.66 14.51
C TYR A 26 6.16 -0.71 15.62
N ASP A 27 7.38 -0.90 16.14
CA ASP A 27 7.95 -0.02 17.15
C ASP A 27 8.52 1.25 16.52
N HIS A 28 7.92 2.40 16.85
CA HIS A 28 8.39 3.70 16.40
C HIS A 28 9.84 3.99 16.80
N ALA A 29 10.29 3.55 17.97
CA ALA A 29 11.66 3.76 18.41
C ALA A 29 12.64 2.93 17.59
N GLU A 30 12.26 1.72 17.19
CA GLU A 30 13.06 0.87 16.30
C GLU A 30 13.19 1.49 14.90
N VAL A 31 12.08 1.94 14.32
CA VAL A 31 12.07 2.55 12.98
C VAL A 31 12.93 3.83 12.94
N GLN A 32 12.93 4.63 14.01
CA GLN A 32 13.77 5.83 14.11
C GLN A 32 15.28 5.52 14.16
N ARG A 33 15.68 4.35 14.69
CA ARG A 33 17.09 3.93 14.74
C ARG A 33 17.59 3.39 13.40
N GLN A 34 16.68 2.96 12.53
CA GLN A 34 17.02 2.40 11.22
C GLN A 34 17.28 3.49 10.18
N LYS A 35 17.80 3.09 9.00
CA LYS A 35 17.94 4.00 7.86
C LYS A 35 16.56 4.53 7.47
N LYS A 36 16.49 5.80 7.07
CA LYS A 36 15.26 6.44 6.59
C LYS A 36 14.62 5.61 5.47
N LEU A 37 13.34 5.28 5.62
CA LEU A 37 12.54 4.62 4.60
C LEU A 37 12.37 5.55 3.40
N GLU A 38 12.77 5.07 2.23
CA GLU A 38 12.59 5.77 0.96
C GLU A 38 11.25 5.32 0.34
N VAL A 39 10.29 6.24 0.26
CA VAL A 39 8.96 5.97 -0.28
C VAL A 39 8.88 6.54 -1.69
N VAL A 40 8.74 5.66 -2.69
CA VAL A 40 8.54 6.03 -4.09
C VAL A 40 7.08 5.82 -4.44
N VAL A 41 6.39 6.89 -4.81
CA VAL A 41 5.01 6.81 -5.30
C VAL A 41 5.07 6.71 -6.82
N THR A 42 4.68 5.55 -7.34
CA THR A 42 4.74 5.25 -8.77
C THR A 42 3.36 5.45 -9.40
N PRO A 43 3.16 6.48 -10.24
CA PRO A 43 1.93 6.62 -11.01
C PRO A 43 1.83 5.48 -12.03
N HIS A 44 0.65 4.90 -12.16
CA HIS A 44 0.35 3.86 -13.15
C HIS A 44 -1.05 4.04 -13.72
N SER A 45 -1.24 3.57 -14.97
CA SER A 45 -2.55 3.44 -15.60
C SER A 45 -2.67 2.02 -16.12
N HIS A 46 -3.64 1.27 -15.61
CA HIS A 46 -3.95 -0.06 -16.13
C HIS A 46 -4.84 0.10 -17.35
N THR A 47 -4.39 -0.37 -18.51
CA THR A 47 -5.16 -0.34 -19.76
C THR A 47 -5.35 -1.78 -20.23
N ASP A 48 -6.52 -2.32 -19.91
CA ASP A 48 -6.89 -3.66 -20.35
C ASP A 48 -7.09 -3.70 -21.88
N PRO A 49 -6.43 -4.62 -22.61
CA PRO A 49 -6.45 -4.64 -24.07
C PRO A 49 -7.80 -5.05 -24.68
N GLU A 50 -8.72 -5.64 -23.91
CA GLU A 50 -9.97 -6.20 -24.45
C GLU A 50 -11.22 -5.97 -23.58
N ASN A 51 -11.16 -5.16 -22.52
CA ASN A 51 -12.31 -4.96 -21.65
C ASN A 51 -13.10 -3.69 -22.04
N MET A 52 -14.25 -3.93 -22.67
CA MET A 52 -15.44 -3.07 -22.86
C MET A 52 -15.21 -1.55 -22.78
N LEU A 53 -15.26 -0.92 -23.97
CA LEU A 53 -15.40 0.52 -24.17
C LEU A 53 -16.38 1.17 -23.17
N ALA A 54 -15.87 2.24 -22.54
CA ALA A 54 -16.57 3.24 -21.73
C ALA A 54 -16.91 2.85 -20.29
N SER A 55 -15.94 2.99 -19.37
CA SER A 55 -16.07 3.88 -18.20
C SER A 55 -14.85 3.75 -17.30
N CYS A 56 -14.06 4.82 -17.19
CA CYS A 56 -13.37 5.31 -15.98
C CYS A 56 -12.03 5.98 -16.34
N CYS A 57 -12.08 7.26 -16.69
CA CYS A 57 -10.97 8.17 -16.41
C CYS A 57 -11.45 9.13 -15.30
N SER A 58 -11.29 8.73 -14.05
CA SER A 58 -11.31 9.68 -12.93
C SER A 58 -9.87 10.13 -12.69
N ASP A 59 -9.56 11.38 -13.02
CA ASP A 59 -8.28 12.01 -12.67
C ASP A 59 -8.08 11.99 -11.15
N VAL A 60 -7.21 11.10 -10.66
CA VAL A 60 -6.76 11.14 -9.26
C VAL A 60 -5.69 12.22 -9.14
N ARG A 61 -6.07 13.39 -8.61
CA ARG A 61 -5.11 14.42 -8.17
C ARG A 61 -4.57 14.03 -6.79
N ILE A 62 -3.27 13.74 -6.70
CA ILE A 62 -2.57 13.60 -5.42
C ILE A 62 -1.84 14.91 -5.15
N ASP A 63 -2.38 15.74 -4.25
CA ASP A 63 -1.73 16.97 -3.79
C ASP A 63 -0.60 16.64 -2.81
N PHE A 64 0.62 16.52 -3.32
CA PHE A 64 1.83 16.54 -2.50
C PHE A 64 2.15 17.98 -2.09
N THR A 65 1.41 18.53 -1.12
CA THR A 65 1.84 19.74 -0.43
C THR A 65 3.02 19.41 0.50
N GLY A 66 4.20 19.24 -0.09
CA GLY A 66 5.49 19.13 0.60
C GLY A 66 5.94 20.45 1.25
N ARG A 67 5.06 21.15 1.98
CA ARG A 67 5.42 22.36 2.71
C ARG A 67 5.77 22.00 4.16
N SER A 68 7.04 21.65 4.38
CA SER A 68 7.68 21.74 5.69
C SER A 68 7.57 23.18 6.18
N GLN A 69 6.56 23.49 6.98
CA GLN A 69 6.50 24.77 7.70
C GLN A 69 7.47 24.71 8.87
N LYS A 70 8.69 25.19 8.64
CA LYS A 70 9.55 25.76 9.68
C LYS A 70 10.09 27.09 9.14
N THR A 71 9.36 28.16 9.43
CA THR A 71 9.96 29.48 9.59
C THR A 71 9.53 29.93 10.99
N ALA A 72 10.49 29.84 11.91
CA ALA A 72 10.36 30.40 13.25
C ALA A 72 10.24 31.91 13.14
N GLN A 73 9.45 32.48 14.05
CA GLN A 73 9.36 33.90 14.32
C GLN A 73 10.55 34.34 15.18
#